data_AF-A0A7Y3ADH3-F1
#
_entry.id   AF-A0A7Y3ADH3-F1
#
_cell.length_a   1.000
_cell.length_b   1.000
_cell.length_c   1.000
_cell.angle_alpha   90.00
_cell.angle_beta   90.00
_cell.angle_gamma   90.00
#
_symmetry.space_group_name_H-M   'P 1'
#
loop_
_entity.id
_entity.type
_entity.pdbx_description
1 polymer ?
#
loop_
_entity_poly.entity_id
_entity_poly.type
_entity_poly.pdbx_seq_one_letter_code
_entity_poly.pdbx_strand_id
1 'polypeptide(L)'
;MAAFKDEWPDAETVNLLDDALGKDLNSGTFGHDLIEQRIEALGNYGERMGADGILYSCSAFGKEIDAVKGQLEIPVLKPNEAMFEEA
;
A
#
# COMPACT_ATOMS: atom_id res chain seq x y z
N MET A 1 0.89 9.67 -9.40
CA MET A 1 1.25 11.04 -8.95
C MET A 1 0.44 12.14 -9.63
N ALA A 2 -0.10 11.97 -10.86
CA ALA A 2 -0.95 13.00 -11.47
C ALA A 2 -2.14 13.39 -10.56
N ALA A 3 -2.88 12.41 -10.06
CA ALA A 3 -3.99 12.65 -9.13
C ALA A 3 -3.59 13.47 -7.87
N PHE A 4 -2.44 13.18 -7.24
CA PHE A 4 -1.95 14.00 -6.13
C PHE A 4 -1.59 15.41 -6.58
N LYS A 5 -0.96 15.59 -7.74
CA LYS A 5 -0.65 16.93 -8.25
C LYS A 5 -1.91 17.75 -8.55
N ASP A 6 -2.99 17.09 -8.95
CA ASP A 6 -4.24 17.74 -9.33
C ASP A 6 -5.10 18.07 -8.09
N GLU A 7 -5.20 17.14 -7.13
CA GLU A 7 -6.13 17.23 -5.98
C GLU A 7 -5.45 17.63 -4.66
N TRP A 8 -4.15 17.35 -4.50
CA TRP A 8 -3.38 17.67 -3.29
C TRP A 8 -1.92 18.04 -3.63
N PRO A 9 -1.70 19.17 -4.33
CA PRO A 9 -0.38 19.55 -4.86
C PRO A 9 0.69 19.77 -3.78
N ASP A 10 0.28 20.10 -2.56
CA ASP A 10 1.20 20.32 -1.42
C ASP A 10 1.72 19.02 -0.79
N ALA A 11 1.19 17.85 -1.18
CA ALA A 11 1.65 16.56 -0.66
C ALA A 11 3.02 16.20 -1.25
N GLU A 12 4.02 16.04 -0.38
CA GLU A 12 5.28 15.42 -0.76
C GLU A 12 5.07 13.91 -0.91
N THR A 13 5.38 13.37 -2.09
CA THR A 13 5.07 11.97 -2.42
C THR A 13 6.33 11.19 -2.76
N VAL A 14 6.49 10.05 -2.09
CA VAL A 14 7.55 9.07 -2.34
C VAL A 14 6.91 7.74 -2.73
N ASN A 15 7.40 7.12 -3.80
CA ASN A 15 6.88 5.81 -4.24
C ASN A 15 7.83 4.70 -3.81
N LEU A 16 7.28 3.71 -3.12
CA LEU A 16 7.93 2.45 -2.82
C LEU A 16 7.35 1.39 -3.76
N LEU A 17 8.23 0.60 -4.38
CA LEU A 17 7.82 -0.38 -5.37
C LEU A 17 8.58 -1.68 -5.17
N ASP A 18 7.81 -2.76 -5.14
CA ASP A 18 8.27 -4.11 -5.39
C ASP A 18 7.68 -4.55 -6.74
N ASP A 19 8.51 -4.53 -7.79
CA ASP A 19 8.10 -4.80 -9.17
C ASP A 19 7.99 -6.30 -9.50
N ALA A 20 8.41 -7.15 -8.56
CA ALA A 20 8.27 -8.60 -8.63
C ALA A 20 6.97 -9.06 -7.94
N LEU A 21 6.48 -8.33 -6.94
CA LEU A 21 5.37 -8.74 -6.08
C LEU A 21 4.13 -9.25 -6.83
N GLY A 22 3.69 -8.52 -7.86
CA GLY A 22 2.54 -8.94 -8.68
C GLY A 22 2.81 -10.18 -9.53
N LYS A 23 4.04 -10.37 -10.02
CA LYS A 23 4.45 -11.58 -10.76
C LYS A 23 4.50 -12.77 -9.81
N ASP A 24 5.03 -12.56 -8.62
CA ASP A 24 5.19 -13.58 -7.59
C ASP A 24 3.85 -14.07 -7.06
N LEU A 25 2.90 -13.16 -6.82
CA LEU A 25 1.51 -13.52 -6.50
C LEU A 25 0.89 -14.39 -7.62
N ASN A 26 1.01 -13.96 -8.88
CA ASN A 26 0.43 -14.67 -10.02
C ASN A 26 1.12 -16.00 -10.34
N SER A 27 2.37 -16.17 -9.92
CA SER A 27 3.12 -17.42 -10.12
C SER A 27 2.55 -18.59 -9.32
N GLY A 28 1.80 -18.33 -8.24
CA GLY A 28 1.33 -19.33 -7.29
C GLY A 28 2.45 -20.09 -6.56
N THR A 29 3.71 -19.69 -6.75
CA THR A 29 4.89 -20.36 -6.17
C THR A 29 5.18 -19.89 -4.75
N PHE A 30 4.74 -18.68 -4.41
CA PHE A 30 4.93 -18.09 -3.10
C PHE A 30 3.65 -18.18 -2.28
N GLY A 31 3.79 -18.50 -1.00
CA GLY A 31 2.67 -18.50 -0.06
C GLY A 31 2.17 -17.08 0.20
N HIS A 32 0.89 -16.97 0.57
CA HIS A 32 0.26 -15.70 0.95
C HIS A 32 1.03 -14.99 2.07
N ASP A 33 1.53 -15.73 3.08
CA ASP A 33 2.31 -15.17 4.18
C ASP A 33 3.55 -14.40 3.71
N LEU A 34 4.23 -14.85 2.64
CA LEU A 34 5.39 -14.14 2.09
C LEU A 34 4.97 -12.86 1.36
N ILE A 35 3.83 -12.90 0.65
CA ILE A 35 3.29 -11.72 -0.03
C ILE A 35 2.89 -10.67 1.01
N GLU A 36 2.22 -11.09 2.09
CA GLU A 36 1.84 -10.22 3.20
C GLU A 36 3.06 -9.57 3.87
N GLN A 37 4.09 -10.35 4.20
CA GLN A 37 5.34 -9.83 4.77
C GLN A 37 6.02 -8.78 3.89
N ARG A 38 5.96 -8.94 2.56
CA ARG A 38 6.54 -7.94 1.64
C ARG A 38 5.73 -6.65 1.61
N ILE A 39 4.41 -6.75 1.68
CA ILE A 39 3.53 -5.58 1.79
C ILE A 39 3.80 -4.86 3.11
N GLU A 40 3.86 -5.60 4.21
CA GLU A 40 4.19 -5.06 5.54
C GLU A 40 5.55 -4.37 5.55
N ALA A 41 6.57 -4.99 4.92
CA ALA A 41 7.90 -4.40 4.83
C ALA A 41 7.91 -3.06 4.08
N LEU A 42 7.12 -2.92 3.00
CA LEU A 42 6.97 -1.65 2.30
C LEU A 42 6.29 -0.59 3.18
N GLY A 43 5.24 -0.96 3.92
CA GLY A 43 4.55 -0.06 4.84
C GLY A 43 5.45 0.41 5.98
N ASN A 44 6.12 -0.53 6.66
CA ASN A 44 7.09 -0.25 7.71
C ASN A 44 8.23 0.65 7.22
N TYR A 45 8.69 0.47 5.98
CA TYR A 45 9.71 1.33 5.39
C TYR A 45 9.19 2.75 5.17
N GLY A 46 7.95 2.90 4.66
CA GLY A 46 7.27 4.18 4.53
C GLY A 46 7.18 4.94 5.85
N GLU A 47 6.72 4.27 6.90
CA GLU A 47 6.63 4.85 8.24
C GLU A 47 8.00 5.27 8.78
N ARG A 48 9.04 4.44 8.63
CA ARG A 48 10.41 4.76 9.06
C ARG A 48 11.04 5.95 8.32
N MET A 49 10.61 6.22 7.09
CA MET A 49 11.00 7.45 6.38
C MET A 49 10.35 8.71 6.96
N GLY A 50 9.37 8.57 7.85
CA GLY A 50 8.62 9.67 8.44
C GLY A 50 7.42 10.10 7.60
N ALA A 51 6.81 9.17 6.85
CA ALA A 51 5.59 9.47 6.11
C ALA A 51 4.42 9.79 7.05
N ASP A 52 3.62 10.82 6.72
CA ASP A 52 2.39 11.15 7.46
C ASP A 52 1.22 10.20 7.14
N GLY A 53 1.35 9.41 6.07
CA GLY A 53 0.35 8.42 5.66
C GLY A 53 0.81 7.59 4.48
N ILE A 54 0.19 6.44 4.29
CA ILE A 54 0.51 5.48 3.22
C ILE A 54 -0.71 5.21 2.38
N LEU A 55 -0.58 5.38 1.06
CA LEU A 55 -1.55 4.91 0.08
C LEU A 55 -0.99 3.70 -0.65
N TYR A 56 -1.57 2.52 -0.43
CA TYR A 56 -1.32 1.39 -1.31
C TYR A 56 -2.07 1.60 -2.62
N SER A 57 -1.36 1.52 -3.75
CA SER A 57 -1.94 1.80 -5.07
C SER A 57 -2.41 0.54 -5.83
N CYS A 58 -2.16 -0.65 -5.31
CA CYS A 58 -2.51 -1.91 -5.97
C CYS A 58 -3.78 -2.52 -5.36
N SER A 59 -4.77 -2.81 -6.20
CA SER A 59 -6.05 -3.41 -5.78
C SER A 59 -5.99 -4.93 -5.56
N ALA A 60 -4.89 -5.59 -5.93
CA ALA A 60 -4.76 -7.04 -5.87
C ALA A 60 -4.53 -7.59 -4.45
N PHE A 61 -4.18 -6.73 -3.48
CA PHE A 61 -3.69 -7.15 -2.16
C PHE A 61 -4.57 -6.68 -0.99
N GLY A 62 -5.89 -6.60 -1.20
CA GLY A 62 -6.80 -5.98 -0.23
C GLY A 62 -6.71 -6.58 1.18
N LYS A 63 -6.58 -7.90 1.30
CA LYS A 63 -6.52 -8.60 2.60
C LYS A 63 -5.21 -8.34 3.32
N GLU A 64 -4.11 -8.40 2.59
CA GLU A 64 -2.77 -8.16 3.11
C GLU A 64 -2.61 -6.70 3.55
N ILE A 65 -3.20 -5.74 2.82
CA ILE A 65 -3.20 -4.34 3.24
C ILE A 65 -4.03 -4.13 4.51
N ASP A 66 -5.17 -4.82 4.66
CA ASP A 66 -5.98 -4.76 5.88
C ASP A 66 -5.23 -5.27 7.12
N ALA A 67 -4.42 -6.31 6.96
CA ALA A 67 -3.56 -6.81 8.03
C ALA A 67 -2.52 -5.77 8.45
N VAL A 68 -1.87 -5.10 7.49
CA VAL A 68 -0.85 -4.06 7.74
C VAL A 68 -1.46 -2.79 8.36
N LYS A 69 -2.68 -2.41 7.96
CA LYS A 69 -3.37 -1.22 8.50
C LYS A 69 -3.53 -1.27 10.03
N GLY A 70 -3.68 -2.46 10.61
CA GLY A 70 -3.76 -2.64 12.06
C GLY A 70 -2.41 -2.59 12.79
N GLN A 71 -1.28 -2.57 12.07
CA GLN A 71 0.06 -2.70 12.62
C GLN A 71 0.87 -1.39 12.58
N LEU A 72 0.54 -0.49 11.65
CA LEU A 72 1.22 0.80 11.50
C LEU A 72 0.57 1.89 12.37
N GLU A 73 1.36 2.82 12.86
CA GLU A 73 0.91 3.93 13.71
C GLU A 73 0.34 5.10 12.88
N ILE A 74 0.65 5.13 11.58
CA ILE A 74 0.20 6.15 10.64
C ILE A 74 -0.99 5.68 9.78
N PRO A 75 -1.82 6.61 9.26
CA PRO A 75 -2.94 6.26 8.39
C PRO A 75 -2.52 5.46 7.16
N VAL A 76 -3.18 4.32 6.95
CA VAL A 76 -3.02 3.47 5.76
C VAL A 76 -4.33 3.42 4.98
N LEU A 77 -4.26 3.70 3.68
CA LEU A 77 -5.39 3.68 2.76
C LEU A 77 -5.19 2.62 1.66
N LYS A 78 -6.26 1.87 1.37
CA LYS A 78 -6.37 1.04 0.16
C LYS A 78 -6.75 1.90 -1.04
N PRO A 79 -6.42 1.50 -2.28
CA PRO A 79 -6.66 2.33 -3.46
C PRO A 79 -8.15 2.56 -3.75
N ASN A 80 -9.00 1.66 -3.26
CA ASN A 80 -10.45 1.71 -3.47
C ASN A 80 -11.23 2.00 -2.19
N GLU A 81 -10.58 2.32 -1.07
CA GLU A 81 -11.27 2.47 0.22
C GLU A 81 -12.34 3.56 0.18
N ALA A 82 -12.00 4.72 -0.39
CA ALA A 82 -12.94 5.82 -0.59
C ALA A 82 -14.11 5.46 -1.54
N MET A 83 -13.88 4.58 -2.53
CA MET A 83 -14.92 4.16 -3.47
C MET A 83 -15.96 3.22 -2.81
N PHE A 84 -15.59 2.52 -1.73
CA PHE A 84 -16.50 1.63 -1.00
C PHE A 84 -17.23 2.31 0.16
N GLU A 85 -16.70 3.40 0.73
CA GLU A 85 -17.36 4.16 1.81
C GLU A 85 -18.54 5.03 1.34
N GLU A 86 -18.59 5.39 0.04
CA GLU A 86 -19.69 6.16 -0.56
C GLU A 86 -20.90 5.32 -1.00
N ALA A 87 -20.93 4.02 -0.71
CA ALA A 87 -21.99 3.08 -1.16
C ALA A 87 -23.12 2.85 -0.13
#